data_AF-A0A1Y4ATA3-F1
#
_entry.id   AF-A0A1Y4ATA3-F1
#
_cell.length_a   1.000
_cell.length_b   1.000
_cell.length_c   1.000
_cell.angle_alpha   90.00
_cell.angle_beta   90.00
_cell.angle_gamma   90.00
#
_symmetry.space_group_name_H-M   'P 1'
#
loop_
_entity.id
_entity.type
_entity.pdbx_description
1 polymer ?
#
loop_
_entity_poly.entity_id
_entity_poly.type
_entity_poly.pdbx_seq_one_letter_code
_entity_poly.pdbx_strand_id
1 'polypeptide(L)'
;MKEEMQRLTARYHTLRQNMLETSAIYKKLHQLARQKKPGNDKPLLTPQLWEQIKRQAETVYPGLRRYVINRCPDLNDSEWAYCCLYMFGFDTNDEATLLNINPTSVRTKTLRLRQRLGIDLSDQLSLYEFIAMQI
;
A
#
# COMPACT_ATOMS: atom_id res chain seq x y z
N MET A 1 17.20 -25.40 -8.09
CA MET A 1 16.73 -24.28 -8.92
C MET A 1 15.33 -23.76 -8.55
N LYS A 2 14.23 -24.52 -8.66
CA LYS A 2 12.88 -24.02 -8.27
C LYS A 2 12.75 -23.73 -6.77
N GLU A 3 13.27 -24.61 -5.93
CA GLU A 3 13.24 -24.43 -4.46
C GLU A 3 14.10 -23.25 -3.98
N GLU A 4 15.23 -23.01 -4.64
CA GLU A 4 16.13 -21.88 -4.34
C GLU A 4 15.48 -20.55 -4.71
N MET A 5 14.81 -20.50 -5.87
CA MET A 5 14.03 -19.33 -6.28
C MET A 5 12.92 -19.03 -5.26
N GLN A 6 12.15 -20.05 -4.85
CA GLN A 6 11.10 -19.89 -3.84
C GLN A 6 11.65 -19.42 -2.49
N ARG A 7 12.77 -19.99 -2.03
CA ARG A 7 13.45 -19.56 -0.79
C ARG A 7 13.94 -18.13 -0.88
N LEU A 8 14.48 -17.72 -2.03
CA LEU A 8 14.97 -16.36 -2.25
C LEU A 8 13.81 -15.36 -2.25
N THR A 9 12.70 -15.67 -2.93
CA THR A 9 11.48 -14.85 -2.94
C THR A 9 10.91 -14.69 -1.54
N ALA A 10 10.82 -15.77 -0.77
CA ALA A 10 10.33 -15.73 0.61
C ALA A 10 11.24 -14.85 1.49
N ARG A 11 12.56 -15.01 1.42
CA ARG A 11 13.52 -14.18 2.17
C ARG A 11 13.40 -12.70 1.81
N TYR A 12 13.23 -12.40 0.54
CA TYR A 12 13.10 -11.03 0.07
C TYR A 12 11.79 -10.38 0.56
N HIS A 13 10.71 -11.15 0.58
CA HIS A 13 9.43 -10.70 1.13
C HIS A 13 9.53 -10.43 2.65
N THR A 14 10.17 -11.33 3.40
CA THR A 14 10.44 -11.14 4.84
C THR A 14 11.30 -9.90 5.08
N LEU A 15 12.32 -9.66 4.27
CA LEU A 15 13.17 -8.47 4.40
C LEU A 15 12.37 -7.18 4.18
N ARG A 16 11.54 -7.12 3.13
CA ARG A 16 10.67 -5.97 2.84
C ARG A 16 9.69 -5.71 3.98
N GLN A 17 9.06 -6.76 4.50
CA GLN A 17 8.14 -6.65 5.63
C GLN A 17 8.85 -6.13 6.89
N ASN A 18 10.04 -6.65 7.21
CA ASN A 18 10.85 -6.14 8.31
C ASN A 18 11.22 -4.65 8.13
N MET A 19 11.54 -4.23 6.90
CA MET A 19 11.83 -2.81 6.62
C MET A 19 10.61 -1.91 6.81
N LEU A 20 9.40 -2.40 6.50
CA LEU A 20 8.16 -1.69 6.81
C LEU A 20 7.92 -1.65 8.31
N GLU A 21 7.90 -2.79 8.99
CA GLU A 21 7.56 -2.89 10.42
C GLU A 21 8.53 -2.13 11.33
N THR A 22 9.81 -2.02 10.92
CA THR A 22 10.81 -1.22 11.65
C THR A 22 10.69 0.28 11.38
N SER A 23 10.02 0.70 10.30
CA SER A 23 9.86 2.11 9.94
C SER A 23 9.00 2.85 10.96
N ALA A 24 9.45 4.05 11.33
CA ALA A 24 8.69 4.96 12.18
C ALA A 24 7.33 5.33 11.55
N ILE A 25 7.25 5.39 10.23
CA ILE A 25 6.01 5.71 9.51
C ILE A 25 5.01 4.58 9.62
N TYR A 26 5.43 3.34 9.43
CA TYR A 26 4.54 2.18 9.60
C TYR A 26 3.96 2.12 11.00
N LYS A 27 4.80 2.28 12.04
CA LYS A 27 4.36 2.33 13.44
C LYS A 27 3.38 3.47 13.71
N LYS A 28 3.65 4.65 13.13
CA LYS A 28 2.77 5.83 13.26
C LYS A 28 1.42 5.61 12.58
N LEU A 29 1.38 5.03 11.38
CA LEU A 29 0.14 4.69 10.67
C LEU A 29 -0.65 3.65 11.45
N HIS A 30 0.01 2.63 11.98
CA HIS A 30 -0.63 1.61 12.81
C HIS A 30 -1.25 2.19 14.07
N GLN A 31 -0.56 3.15 14.70
CA GLN A 31 -1.10 3.88 15.84
C GLN A 31 -2.32 4.72 15.43
N LEU A 32 -2.28 5.42 14.29
CA LEU A 32 -3.39 6.24 13.79
C LEU A 32 -4.61 5.39 13.40
N ALA A 33 -4.40 4.24 12.76
CA ALA A 33 -5.48 3.31 12.40
C ALA A 33 -6.20 2.76 13.63
N ARG A 34 -5.46 2.54 14.73
CA ARG A 34 -6.01 2.05 16.02
C ARG A 34 -6.56 3.15 16.92
N GLN A 35 -6.37 4.43 16.59
CA GLN A 35 -6.93 5.52 17.40
C GLN A 35 -8.46 5.50 17.31
N LYS A 36 -9.12 5.41 18.47
CA LYS A 36 -10.57 5.63 18.55
C LYS A 36 -10.84 7.05 18.09
N LYS A 37 -11.58 7.21 16.99
CA LYS A 37 -11.93 8.51 16.41
C LYS A 37 -12.54 9.41 17.49
N PRO A 38 -11.88 10.51 17.91
CA PRO A 38 -12.64 11.64 18.42
C PRO A 38 -13.48 12.15 17.25
N GLY A 39 -14.73 12.58 17.48
CA GLY A 39 -15.67 13.03 16.45
C GLY A 39 -15.26 14.33 15.73
N ASN A 40 -14.02 14.41 15.27
CA ASN A 40 -13.42 15.54 14.59
C ASN A 40 -13.15 15.09 13.15
N ASP A 41 -13.83 15.68 12.18
CA ASP A 41 -13.74 15.41 10.73
C ASP A 41 -12.36 15.74 10.09
N LYS A 42 -11.31 15.87 10.90
CA LYS A 42 -9.98 16.19 10.41
C LYS A 42 -9.32 14.94 9.81
N PRO A 43 -8.70 15.05 8.62
CA PRO A 43 -7.98 13.93 8.03
C PRO A 43 -6.81 13.52 8.92
N LEU A 44 -6.69 12.22 9.22
CA LEU A 44 -5.59 11.66 10.01
C LEU A 44 -4.25 11.77 9.27
N LEU A 45 -4.30 11.73 7.94
CA LEU A 45 -3.13 11.82 7.07
C LEU A 45 -2.89 13.25 6.62
N THR A 46 -1.90 13.92 7.23
CA THR A 46 -1.45 15.25 6.83
C THR A 46 -0.62 15.21 5.54
N PRO A 47 -0.50 16.32 4.78
CA PRO A 47 0.34 16.36 3.58
C PRO A 47 1.79 15.92 3.83
N GLN A 48 2.37 16.30 4.97
CA GLN A 48 3.71 15.85 5.36
C GLN A 48 3.78 14.34 5.59
N LEU A 49 2.73 13.74 6.16
CA LEU A 49 2.67 12.30 6.37
C LEU A 49 2.53 11.54 5.04
N TRP A 50 1.78 12.10 4.08
CA TRP A 50 1.71 11.56 2.71
C TRP A 50 3.06 11.53 2.01
N GLU A 51 3.86 12.59 2.12
CA GLU A 51 5.22 12.61 1.59
C GLU A 51 6.12 11.54 2.24
N GLN A 52 5.96 11.33 3.55
CA GLN A 52 6.70 10.28 4.26
C GLN A 52 6.26 8.87 3.83
N ILE A 53 4.96 8.65 3.60
CA ILE A 53 4.42 7.40 3.04
C ILE A 53 5.03 7.13 1.66
N LYS A 54 5.02 8.13 0.76
CA LYS A 54 5.57 7.99 -0.59
C LYS A 54 7.06 7.61 -0.56
N ARG A 55 7.88 8.35 0.21
CA ARG A 55 9.32 8.07 0.34
C ARG A 55 9.60 6.69 0.91
N GLN A 56 8.86 6.27 1.95
CA GLN A 56 9.04 4.95 2.54
C GLN A 56 8.63 3.85 1.56
N ALA A 57 7.51 4.00 0.83
CA ALA A 57 7.10 3.05 -0.19
C ALA A 57 8.15 2.92 -1.29
N GLU A 58 8.71 4.03 -1.78
CA GLU A 58 9.79 4.00 -2.79
C GLU A 58 11.09 3.37 -2.26
N THR A 59 11.35 3.50 -0.95
CA THR A 59 12.53 2.88 -0.32
C THR A 59 12.36 1.36 -0.20
N VAL A 60 11.18 0.89 0.19
CA VAL A 60 10.89 -0.55 0.34
C VAL A 60 10.65 -1.20 -1.02
N TYR A 61 10.06 -0.47 -1.95
CA TYR A 61 9.65 -0.93 -3.27
C TYR A 61 10.19 0.03 -4.38
N PRO A 62 11.51 0.04 -4.64
CA PRO A 62 12.11 0.95 -5.62
C PRO A 62 11.58 0.78 -7.05
N GLY A 63 11.04 -0.41 -7.38
CA GLY A 63 10.40 -0.70 -8.67
C GLY A 63 8.94 -0.24 -8.78
N LEU A 64 8.29 0.14 -7.67
CA LEU A 64 6.85 0.42 -7.63
C LEU A 64 6.45 1.53 -8.58
N ARG A 65 7.17 2.67 -8.54
CA ARG A 65 6.81 3.83 -9.35
C ARG A 65 6.92 3.55 -10.84
N ARG A 66 7.99 2.87 -11.26
CA ARG A 66 8.17 2.44 -12.65
C ARG A 66 7.08 1.45 -13.07
N TYR A 67 6.76 0.49 -12.22
CA TYR A 67 5.72 -0.51 -12.48
C TYR A 67 4.34 0.13 -12.68
N VAL A 68 3.98 1.09 -11.83
CA VAL A 68 2.68 1.79 -11.90
C VAL A 68 2.63 2.70 -13.14
N ILE A 69 3.65 3.53 -13.39
CA ILE A 69 3.66 4.45 -14.55
C ILE A 69 3.60 3.70 -15.89
N ASN A 70 4.27 2.54 -15.99
CA ASN A 70 4.22 1.72 -17.20
C ASN A 70 2.81 1.18 -17.51
N ARG A 71 1.97 1.00 -16.48
CA ARG A 71 0.58 0.52 -16.62
C ARG A 71 -0.42 1.66 -16.72
N CYS A 72 -0.16 2.75 -16.02
CA CYS A 72 -1.03 3.91 -15.91
C CYS A 72 -0.17 5.18 -16.04
N PRO A 73 0.13 5.61 -17.29
CA PRO A 73 0.98 6.78 -17.54
C PRO A 73 0.29 8.10 -17.15
N ASP A 74 -1.03 8.11 -17.03
CA ASP A 74 -1.90 9.22 -16.62
C ASP A 74 -2.19 9.25 -15.10
N LEU A 75 -1.41 8.53 -14.29
CA LEU A 75 -1.60 8.46 -12.84
C LEU A 75 -1.42 9.83 -12.18
N ASN A 76 -2.44 10.29 -11.43
CA ASN A 76 -2.33 11.53 -10.67
C ASN A 76 -1.63 11.32 -9.31
N ASP A 77 -1.19 12.41 -8.65
CA ASP A 77 -0.44 12.31 -7.38
C ASP A 77 -1.27 11.70 -6.25
N SER A 78 -2.59 11.91 -6.22
CA SER A 78 -3.47 11.32 -5.19
C SER A 78 -3.62 9.81 -5.36
N GLU A 79 -3.62 9.32 -6.59
CA GLU A 79 -3.64 7.91 -6.93
C GLU A 79 -2.29 7.28 -6.63
N TRP A 80 -1.20 7.95 -6.98
CA TRP A 80 0.15 7.55 -6.57
C TRP A 80 0.27 7.42 -5.05
N ALA A 81 -0.16 8.43 -4.30
CA ALA A 81 -0.14 8.41 -2.84
C ALA A 81 -0.95 7.23 -2.28
N TYR A 82 -2.12 6.94 -2.87
CA TYR A 82 -2.90 5.77 -2.48
C TYR A 82 -2.22 4.44 -2.83
N CYS A 83 -1.59 4.32 -4.01
CA CYS A 83 -0.78 3.15 -4.36
C CYS A 83 0.31 2.92 -3.31
N CYS A 84 1.02 3.99 -2.91
CA CYS A 84 2.04 3.91 -1.87
C CYS A 84 1.46 3.43 -0.54
N LEU A 85 0.32 3.98 -0.10
CA LEU A 85 -0.35 3.55 1.13
C LEU A 85 -0.79 2.08 1.07
N TYR A 86 -1.35 1.65 -0.06
CA TYR A 86 -1.82 0.28 -0.26
C TYR A 86 -0.69 -0.75 -0.11
N MET A 87 0.53 -0.38 -0.53
CA MET A 87 1.72 -1.24 -0.37
C MET A 87 2.17 -1.42 1.09
N PHE A 88 1.57 -0.73 2.06
CA PHE A 88 1.82 -0.98 3.48
C PHE A 88 1.01 -2.19 4.00
N GLY A 89 0.04 -2.70 3.24
CA GLY A 89 -0.68 -3.93 3.57
C GLY A 89 -1.65 -3.82 4.75
N PHE A 90 -2.21 -2.62 4.99
CA PHE A 90 -3.27 -2.44 5.98
C PHE A 90 -4.55 -3.17 5.57
N ASP A 91 -5.36 -3.58 6.54
CA ASP A 91 -6.67 -4.15 6.24
C ASP A 91 -7.69 -3.06 5.84
N THR A 92 -8.87 -3.48 5.36
CA THR A 92 -9.90 -2.54 4.90
C THR A 92 -10.38 -1.58 6.00
N ASN A 93 -10.38 -2.00 7.27
CA ASN A 93 -10.84 -1.17 8.39
C ASN A 93 -9.79 -0.14 8.79
N ASP A 94 -8.52 -0.55 8.80
CA ASP A 94 -7.38 0.32 9.03
C ASP A 94 -7.27 1.37 7.92
N GLU A 95 -7.39 0.96 6.64
CA GLU A 95 -7.45 1.89 5.50
C GLU A 95 -8.62 2.87 5.62
N ALA A 96 -9.81 2.38 5.97
CA ALA A 96 -11.00 3.22 6.16
C ALA A 96 -10.79 4.28 7.25
N THR A 97 -10.12 3.89 8.33
CA THR A 97 -9.79 4.80 9.43
C THR A 97 -8.77 5.84 8.98
N LEU A 98 -7.65 5.41 8.39
CA LEU A 98 -6.58 6.29 7.92
C LEU A 98 -7.06 7.31 6.87
N LEU A 99 -7.87 6.85 5.92
CA LEU A 99 -8.42 7.69 4.85
C LEU A 99 -9.65 8.50 5.28
N ASN A 100 -10.16 8.24 6.49
CA ASN A 100 -11.41 8.79 7.01
C ASN A 100 -12.61 8.61 6.06
N ILE A 101 -12.78 7.40 5.53
CA ILE A 101 -13.89 7.02 4.65
C ILE A 101 -14.56 5.73 5.15
N ASN A 102 -15.67 5.34 4.54
CA ASN A 102 -16.33 4.07 4.87
C ASN A 102 -15.56 2.87 4.29
N PRO A 103 -15.54 1.71 4.98
CA PRO A 103 -14.93 0.47 4.45
C PRO A 103 -15.43 0.07 3.06
N THR A 104 -16.71 0.31 2.76
CA THR A 104 -17.28 0.09 1.42
C THR A 104 -16.62 0.99 0.37
N SER A 105 -16.35 2.26 0.71
CA SER A 105 -15.65 3.20 -0.16
C SER A 105 -14.20 2.78 -0.40
N VAL A 106 -13.53 2.22 0.61
CA VAL A 106 -12.19 1.62 0.46
C VAL A 106 -12.23 0.53 -0.60
N ARG A 107 -13.15 -0.44 -0.48
CA ARG A 107 -13.29 -1.54 -1.45
C ARG A 107 -13.50 -1.03 -2.88
N THR A 108 -14.34 -0.01 -3.07
CA THR A 108 -14.53 0.63 -4.38
C THR A 108 -13.24 1.27 -4.88
N LYS A 109 -12.48 1.93 -4.01
CA LYS A 109 -11.20 2.57 -4.35
C LYS A 109 -10.13 1.54 -4.73
N THR A 110 -10.03 0.43 -3.99
CA THR A 110 -9.15 -0.70 -4.31
C THR A 110 -9.54 -1.34 -5.65
N LEU A 111 -10.83 -1.53 -5.93
CA LEU A 111 -11.31 -2.05 -7.20
C LEU A 111 -10.91 -1.14 -8.38
N ARG A 112 -11.12 0.18 -8.24
CA ARG A 112 -10.70 1.15 -9.27
C ARG A 112 -9.20 1.12 -9.47
N LEU A 113 -8.41 1.03 -8.40
CA LEU A 113 -6.96 0.90 -8.50
C LEU A 113 -6.56 -0.36 -9.29
N ARG A 114 -7.15 -1.51 -8.96
CA ARG A 114 -6.94 -2.77 -9.69
C ARG A 114 -7.25 -2.64 -11.18
N GLN A 115 -8.41 -2.06 -11.50
CA GLN A 115 -8.84 -1.83 -12.89
C GLN A 115 -7.88 -0.91 -13.64
N ARG A 116 -7.44 0.19 -13.02
CA ARG A 116 -6.48 1.14 -13.64
C ARG A 116 -5.11 0.54 -13.86
N LEU A 117 -4.67 -0.38 -13.00
CA LEU A 117 -3.43 -1.12 -13.19
C LEU A 117 -3.56 -2.26 -14.22
N GLY A 118 -4.77 -2.53 -14.73
CA GLY A 118 -5.04 -3.62 -15.66
C GLY A 118 -4.75 -5.00 -15.07
N ILE A 119 -4.90 -5.16 -13.74
CA ILE A 119 -4.55 -6.40 -13.05
C ILE A 119 -5.80 -7.27 -12.89
N ASP A 120 -5.73 -8.46 -13.48
CA ASP A 120 -6.69 -9.51 -13.21
C ASP A 120 -6.12 -10.50 -12.18
N LEU A 121 -6.61 -10.41 -10.95
CA LEU A 121 -6.30 -11.33 -9.85
C LEU A 121 -7.31 -12.46 -9.82
N SER A 122 -6.81 -13.69 -9.65
CA SER A 122 -7.63 -14.77 -9.13
C SER A 122 -8.01 -14.50 -7.67
N ASP A 123 -9.09 -15.13 -7.18
CA ASP A 123 -9.61 -14.92 -5.82
C ASP A 123 -8.62 -15.25 -4.69
N GLN A 124 -7.50 -15.90 -5.00
CA GLN A 124 -6.52 -16.36 -4.01
C GLN A 124 -5.37 -15.38 -3.73
N LEU A 125 -5.19 -14.34 -4.56
CA LEU A 125 -4.04 -13.44 -4.46
C LEU A 125 -4.48 -12.00 -4.21
N SER A 126 -3.96 -11.38 -3.15
CA SER A 126 -4.20 -9.95 -2.91
C SER A 126 -3.47 -9.09 -3.95
N LEU A 127 -4.01 -7.88 -4.21
CA LEU A 127 -3.34 -6.92 -5.10
C LEU A 127 -1.94 -6.56 -4.58
N TYR A 128 -1.77 -6.51 -3.25
CA TYR A 128 -0.49 -6.29 -2.61
C TYR A 128 0.51 -7.39 -2.98
N GLU A 129 0.15 -8.66 -2.76
CA GLU A 129 1.02 -9.79 -3.07
C GLU A 129 1.35 -9.84 -4.56
N PHE A 130 0.38 -9.59 -5.43
CA PHE A 130 0.62 -9.54 -6.86
C PHE A 130 1.63 -8.46 -7.24
N ILE A 131 1.44 -7.22 -6.78
CA ILE A 131 2.36 -6.11 -7.10
C ILE A 131 3.75 -6.39 -6.52
N ALA A 132 3.82 -6.87 -5.27
CA ALA A 132 5.08 -7.19 -4.59
C ALA A 132 5.88 -8.31 -5.30
N MET A 133 5.21 -9.24 -6.00
CA MET A 133 5.87 -10.26 -6.81
C MET A 133 6.40 -9.75 -8.16
N GLN A 134 5.90 -8.62 -8.65
CA GLN A 134 6.26 -8.06 -9.96
C GLN A 134 7.37 -7.00 -9.90
N ILE A 135 7.77 -6.58 -8.69
CA ILE A 135 8.77 -5.52 -8.43
C ILE A 135 9.83 -5.98 -7.45
#